data_AF-A0A0C2ZEQ1-F1
#
_entry.id   AF-A0A0C2ZEQ1-F1
#
_cell.length_a   1.000
_cell.length_b   1.000
_cell.length_c   1.000
_cell.angle_alpha   90.00
_cell.angle_beta   90.00
_cell.angle_gamma   90.00
#
_symmetry.space_group_name_H-M   'P 1'
#
loop_
_entity.id
_entity.type
_entity.pdbx_description
1 polymer ?
#
loop_
_entity_poly.entity_id
_entity_poly.type
_entity_poly.pdbx_seq_one_letter_code
_entity_poly.pdbx_strand_id
1 'polypeptide(L)'
;SVVFISSALGMILTSKEAKRSGPLHDSAQTALEMIRTGQVGNKSRDIFEPLRLACETRSDKLMIASLDCISKLISCSFFAEEPSDRCPPSPPSPAFNRRRSMRAPQSNISRPSFIDLVIHTIASCHSETAPEAVSLQVVKALLSLVLSPTIYVHRSSLLKVVRTVYNVFLLSTDPVNQTAAQGALTQIVHHIFTRCRLTRLNNPEDASSHRPSANSRRLLTSFKNGIMTVLPLTESSGFLPSASAMELPESGHAQGALTVNDMSIQDAFLVFQALCKSTMEPVNNERCHDPKSHSMRSKLLSLHLVLTVLNSHMELIVNPAAIIYSISSHEATTFIQAINQYLCLCLSRNAVSPVPQVFAVSVELFWHILSGMRTELKKEIKVLLHEIFIPILEMQMSTLKQKAVVLAMLSKFFQRPQALVEMYLNYDCDGEVVDSIYGQ
;
A
#
# COMPACT_ATOMS: atom_id res chain seq x y z
N SER A 1 5.72 9.87 -29.51
CA SER A 1 6.60 9.04 -28.64
C SER A 1 7.98 8.81 -29.25
N VAL A 2 8.07 8.35 -30.51
CA VAL A 2 9.32 8.08 -31.23
C VAL A 2 10.38 9.18 -31.12
N VAL A 3 10.01 10.45 -31.35
CA VAL A 3 10.94 11.60 -31.30
C VAL A 3 11.62 11.74 -29.93
N PHE A 4 10.89 11.53 -28.84
CA PHE A 4 11.44 11.62 -27.49
C PHE A 4 12.42 10.49 -27.20
N ILE A 5 12.09 9.27 -27.62
CA ILE A 5 12.95 8.10 -27.44
C ILE A 5 14.25 8.29 -28.23
N SER A 6 14.15 8.71 -29.50
CA SER A 6 15.34 9.01 -30.32
C SER A 6 16.20 10.11 -29.73
N SER A 7 15.59 11.15 -29.16
CA SER A 7 16.34 12.22 -28.47
C SER A 7 17.06 11.71 -27.22
N ALA A 8 16.42 10.88 -26.39
CA ALA A 8 17.02 10.33 -25.19
C ALA A 8 18.16 9.35 -25.53
N LEU A 9 17.95 8.46 -26.50
CA LEU A 9 18.98 7.53 -26.97
C LEU A 9 20.16 8.25 -27.63
N GLY A 10 19.91 9.31 -28.40
CA GLY A 10 20.97 10.15 -28.97
C GLY A 10 21.81 10.85 -27.90
N MET A 11 21.19 11.31 -26.81
CA MET A 11 21.90 11.86 -25.67
C MET A 11 22.77 10.81 -24.98
N ILE A 12 22.26 9.57 -24.82
CA ILE A 12 23.02 8.45 -24.25
C ILE A 12 24.23 8.13 -25.13
N LEU A 13 24.05 7.99 -26.45
CA LEU A 13 25.13 7.64 -27.38
C LEU A 13 26.26 8.67 -27.42
N THR A 14 25.93 9.96 -27.31
CA THR A 14 26.91 11.05 -27.33
C THR A 14 27.62 11.25 -25.98
N SER A 15 27.17 10.58 -24.92
CA SER A 15 27.73 10.69 -23.57
C SER A 15 29.15 10.10 -23.44
N LYS A 16 29.88 10.52 -22.41
CA LYS A 16 31.21 9.96 -22.11
C LYS A 16 31.09 8.54 -21.56
N GLU A 17 29.99 8.25 -20.89
CA GLU A 17 29.65 6.99 -20.25
C GLU A 17 29.41 5.90 -21.30
N ALA A 18 28.67 6.20 -22.36
CA ALA A 18 28.49 5.26 -23.49
C ALA A 18 29.82 4.95 -24.18
N LYS A 19 30.70 5.95 -24.39
CA LYS A 19 32.04 5.71 -24.97
C LYS A 19 32.92 4.79 -24.12
N ARG A 20 32.68 4.72 -22.81
CA ARG A 20 33.41 3.87 -21.86
C ARG A 20 32.78 2.49 -21.69
N SER A 21 31.52 2.32 -22.05
CA SER A 21 30.75 1.09 -21.87
C SER A 21 30.24 0.59 -23.22
N GLY A 22 30.94 -0.37 -23.81
CA GLY A 22 30.51 -1.07 -25.03
C GLY A 22 29.05 -1.53 -24.96
N PRO A 23 28.61 -2.23 -23.88
CA PRO A 23 27.21 -2.65 -23.75
C PRO A 23 26.19 -1.51 -23.83
N LEU A 24 26.47 -0.36 -23.18
CA LEU A 24 25.58 0.80 -23.21
C LEU A 24 25.53 1.42 -24.62
N HIS A 25 26.68 1.55 -25.27
CA HIS A 25 26.76 2.09 -26.62
C HIS A 25 26.03 1.21 -27.63
N ASP A 26 26.33 -0.09 -27.64
CA ASP A 26 25.78 -1.05 -28.60
C ASP A 26 24.26 -1.19 -28.42
N SER A 27 23.79 -1.25 -27.17
CA SER A 27 22.37 -1.30 -26.85
C SER A 27 21.64 -0.03 -27.31
N ALA A 28 22.20 1.16 -27.05
CA ALA A 28 21.58 2.42 -27.46
C ALA A 28 21.57 2.60 -28.98
N GLN A 29 22.63 2.15 -29.67
CA GLN A 29 22.70 2.19 -31.14
C GLN A 29 21.68 1.25 -31.76
N THR A 30 21.61 0.01 -31.27
CA THR A 30 20.63 -0.98 -31.72
C THR A 30 19.20 -0.47 -31.52
N ALA A 31 18.89 0.08 -30.35
CA ALA A 31 17.58 0.66 -30.07
C ALA A 31 17.22 1.82 -31.01
N LEU A 32 18.18 2.69 -31.34
CA LEU A 32 17.97 3.81 -32.25
C LEU A 32 17.75 3.35 -33.70
N GLU A 33 18.48 2.33 -34.15
CA GLU A 33 18.28 1.70 -35.46
C GLU A 33 16.92 1.00 -35.59
N MET A 34 16.46 0.33 -34.53
CA MET A 34 15.12 -0.29 -34.48
C MET A 34 14.01 0.75 -34.59
N ILE A 35 14.18 1.90 -33.95
CA ILE A 35 13.23 3.01 -34.04
C ILE A 35 13.22 3.61 -35.45
N ARG A 36 14.40 3.78 -36.06
CA ARG A 36 14.54 4.33 -37.42
C ARG A 36 13.95 3.42 -38.50
N THR A 37 14.08 2.11 -38.32
CA THR A 37 13.58 1.08 -39.27
C THR A 37 12.10 0.74 -39.05
N GLY A 38 11.45 1.30 -38.04
CA GLY A 38 10.05 1.03 -37.71
C GLY A 38 9.80 -0.36 -37.10
N GLN A 39 10.86 -1.11 -36.75
CA GLN A 39 10.77 -2.47 -36.19
C GLN A 39 10.58 -2.46 -34.66
N VAL A 40 9.76 -1.55 -34.15
CA VAL A 40 9.58 -1.36 -32.71
C VAL A 40 8.61 -2.41 -32.11
N GLY A 41 7.79 -3.05 -32.95
CA GLY A 41 6.77 -4.02 -32.53
C GLY A 41 7.33 -5.15 -31.65
N ASN A 42 6.77 -5.30 -30.45
CA ASN A 42 7.06 -6.32 -29.42
C ASN A 42 8.49 -6.34 -28.82
N LYS A 43 9.33 -5.33 -29.12
CA LYS A 43 10.70 -5.22 -28.58
C LYS A 43 10.83 -4.23 -27.44
N SER A 44 9.84 -4.17 -26.55
CA SER A 44 9.83 -3.21 -25.43
C SER A 44 11.03 -3.37 -24.50
N ARG A 45 11.56 -4.60 -24.36
CA ARG A 45 12.78 -4.90 -23.60
C ARG A 45 14.04 -4.28 -24.22
N ASP A 46 14.19 -4.37 -25.54
CA ASP A 46 15.39 -3.88 -26.21
C ASP A 46 15.45 -2.34 -26.22
N ILE A 47 14.29 -1.67 -26.26
CA ILE A 47 14.20 -0.21 -26.11
C ILE A 47 14.43 0.23 -24.66
N PHE A 48 14.05 -0.60 -23.68
CA PHE A 48 14.26 -0.32 -22.27
C PHE A 48 15.70 -0.55 -21.81
N GLU A 49 16.40 -1.55 -22.36
CA GLU A 49 17.77 -1.91 -21.99
C GLU A 49 18.77 -0.74 -21.94
N PRO A 50 18.88 0.13 -22.96
CA PRO A 50 19.83 1.25 -22.91
C PRO A 50 19.45 2.29 -21.84
N LEU A 51 18.15 2.46 -21.56
CA LEU A 51 17.66 3.34 -20.49
C LEU A 51 18.00 2.76 -19.11
N ARG A 52 17.90 1.43 -18.95
CA ARG A 52 18.32 0.74 -17.73
C ARG A 52 19.82 0.91 -17.49
N LEU A 53 20.64 0.61 -18.49
CA LEU A 53 22.10 0.73 -18.40
C LEU A 53 22.51 2.19 -18.14
N ALA A 54 21.84 3.16 -18.76
CA ALA A 54 22.07 4.58 -18.50
C ALA A 54 21.78 4.96 -17.03
N CYS A 55 20.72 4.42 -16.42
CA CYS A 55 20.45 4.60 -14.99
C CYS A 55 21.54 4.00 -14.09
N GLU A 56 22.11 2.86 -14.47
CA GLU A 56 23.18 2.18 -13.72
C GLU A 56 24.52 2.96 -13.72
N THR A 57 24.74 3.86 -14.69
CA THR A 57 25.95 4.71 -14.73
C THR A 57 26.07 5.69 -13.58
N ARG A 58 24.97 5.97 -12.86
CA ARG A 58 24.87 7.00 -11.81
C ARG A 58 25.24 8.41 -12.28
N SER A 59 25.21 8.68 -13.59
CA SER A 59 25.35 10.01 -14.15
C SER A 59 24.02 10.77 -14.08
N ASP A 60 23.97 11.86 -13.33
CA ASP A 60 22.73 12.63 -13.07
C ASP A 60 21.97 12.97 -14.35
N LYS A 61 22.70 13.45 -15.36
CA LYS A 61 22.12 13.82 -16.67
C LYS A 61 21.48 12.62 -17.36
N LEU A 62 22.14 11.47 -17.34
CA LEU A 62 21.64 10.25 -17.99
C LEU A 62 20.49 9.64 -17.19
N MET A 63 20.54 9.65 -15.85
CA MET A 63 19.44 9.20 -15.01
C MET A 63 18.18 10.06 -15.23
N ILE A 64 18.29 11.38 -15.23
CA ILE A 64 17.16 12.29 -15.44
C ILE A 64 16.53 12.05 -16.82
N ALA A 65 17.35 12.00 -17.88
CA ALA A 65 16.86 11.77 -19.24
C ALA A 65 16.21 10.38 -19.40
N SER A 66 16.79 9.35 -18.78
CA SER A 66 16.29 7.99 -18.86
C SER A 66 14.98 7.82 -18.10
N LEU A 67 14.88 8.35 -16.88
CA LEU A 67 13.66 8.30 -16.06
C LEU A 67 12.50 9.09 -16.70
N ASP A 68 12.77 10.27 -17.27
CA ASP A 68 11.77 11.03 -18.01
C ASP A 68 11.28 10.26 -19.26
N CYS A 69 12.21 9.63 -20.00
CA CYS A 69 11.87 8.79 -21.14
C CYS A 69 11.03 7.57 -20.71
N ILE A 70 11.40 6.89 -19.62
CA ILE A 70 10.63 5.74 -19.08
C ILE A 70 9.21 6.19 -18.71
N SER A 71 9.05 7.32 -18.02
CA SER A 71 7.74 7.88 -17.66
C SER A 71 6.85 8.15 -18.90
N LYS A 72 7.44 8.71 -19.95
CA LYS A 72 6.73 8.96 -21.22
C LYS A 72 6.35 7.65 -21.94
N LEU A 73 7.22 6.65 -21.91
CA LEU A 73 6.93 5.33 -22.49
C LEU A 73 5.75 4.65 -21.78
N ILE A 74 5.70 4.73 -20.45
CA ILE A 74 4.58 4.26 -19.63
C ILE A 74 3.28 4.98 -20.03
N SER A 75 3.32 6.31 -20.12
CA SER A 75 2.15 7.14 -20.48
C SER A 75 1.61 6.84 -21.88
N CYS A 76 2.48 6.37 -22.78
CA CYS A 76 2.10 5.95 -24.14
C CYS A 76 1.70 4.47 -24.24
N SER A 77 1.55 3.77 -23.10
CA SER A 77 1.26 2.33 -23.03
C SER A 77 2.25 1.44 -23.79
N PHE A 78 3.50 1.89 -23.96
CA PHE A 78 4.53 1.17 -24.71
C PHE A 78 4.97 -0.15 -24.05
N PHE A 79 4.76 -0.27 -22.73
CA PHE A 79 5.07 -1.45 -21.94
C PHE A 79 3.86 -2.36 -21.68
N ALA A 80 2.72 -2.10 -22.32
CA ALA A 80 1.58 -3.00 -22.23
C ALA A 80 1.91 -4.32 -22.94
N GLU A 81 2.09 -5.41 -22.18
CA GLU A 81 2.19 -6.76 -22.74
C GLU A 81 0.81 -7.17 -23.27
N GLU A 82 0.76 -7.66 -24.52
CA GLU A 82 -0.44 -8.25 -25.12
C GLU A 82 -0.93 -9.45 -24.28
N PRO A 83 -2.25 -9.73 -24.23
CA PRO A 83 -2.82 -10.76 -23.35
C PRO A 83 -2.28 -12.18 -23.54
N SER A 84 -1.58 -12.47 -24.65
CA SER A 84 -1.06 -13.79 -25.01
C SER A 84 0.09 -14.29 -24.13
N ASP A 85 0.77 -13.42 -23.37
CA ASP A 85 1.80 -13.84 -22.40
C ASP A 85 1.25 -14.10 -20.99
N ARG A 86 -0.05 -13.87 -20.76
CA ARG A 86 -0.75 -14.28 -19.54
C ARG A 86 -1.17 -15.74 -19.62
N CYS A 87 -0.22 -16.63 -19.85
CA CYS A 87 -0.46 -18.04 -19.56
C CYS A 87 -0.43 -18.19 -18.02
N PRO A 88 -1.52 -18.64 -17.36
CA PRO A 88 -1.38 -19.18 -16.01
C PRO A 88 -0.32 -20.29 -16.06
N PRO A 89 0.48 -20.52 -15.01
CA PRO A 89 1.43 -21.62 -15.00
C PRO A 89 0.66 -22.90 -15.34
N SER A 90 0.99 -23.49 -16.49
CA SER A 90 0.37 -24.72 -16.94
C SER A 90 0.55 -25.77 -15.84
N PRO A 91 -0.50 -26.51 -15.44
CA PRO A 91 -0.32 -27.63 -14.53
C PRO A 91 0.65 -28.63 -15.16
N PRO A 92 1.56 -29.26 -14.40
CA PRO A 92 2.48 -30.24 -14.94
C PRO A 92 1.65 -31.41 -15.48
N SER A 93 1.67 -31.60 -16.80
CA SER A 93 1.09 -32.81 -17.40
C SER A 93 1.91 -34.03 -16.94
N PRO A 94 1.28 -35.18 -16.66
CA PRO A 94 1.98 -36.36 -16.16
C PRO A 94 2.88 -36.94 -17.26
N ALA A 95 4.20 -36.85 -17.07
CA ALA A 95 5.17 -37.47 -17.95
C ALA A 95 5.15 -39.00 -17.74
N PHE A 96 4.65 -39.73 -18.73
CA PHE A 96 4.85 -41.17 -18.85
C PHE A 96 6.35 -41.48 -19.08
N ASN A 97 6.88 -42.42 -18.28
CA ASN A 97 8.24 -42.93 -18.28
C ASN A 97 8.91 -43.07 -19.66
N ARG A 98 10.05 -42.38 -19.89
CA ARG A 98 11.20 -42.95 -20.59
C ARG A 98 12.53 -42.52 -19.94
N ARG A 99 13.40 -43.51 -19.80
CA ARG A 99 14.63 -43.57 -18.99
C ARG A 99 15.79 -42.71 -19.52
N ARG A 100 16.66 -42.33 -18.57
CA ARG A 100 18.11 -41.99 -18.67
C ARG A 100 18.51 -40.61 -19.23
N SER A 101 18.95 -39.71 -18.34
CA SER A 101 20.37 -39.33 -18.14
C SER A 101 20.47 -38.27 -17.03
N MET A 102 21.46 -38.40 -16.13
CA MET A 102 21.73 -37.51 -15.00
C MET A 102 22.00 -36.07 -15.45
N ARG A 103 21.11 -35.14 -15.10
CA ARG A 103 21.42 -33.70 -14.97
C ARG A 103 20.55 -33.13 -13.85
N ALA A 104 21.18 -32.47 -12.88
CA ALA A 104 20.54 -31.87 -11.72
C ALA A 104 19.36 -30.95 -12.12
N PRO A 105 18.24 -30.91 -11.36
CA PRO A 105 17.12 -30.05 -11.69
C PRO A 105 17.51 -28.61 -11.41
N GLN A 106 17.65 -27.82 -12.47
CA GLN A 106 17.72 -26.37 -12.36
C GLN A 106 16.39 -25.89 -11.78
N SER A 107 16.45 -25.19 -10.64
CA SER A 107 15.33 -24.45 -10.10
C SER A 107 14.79 -23.51 -11.18
N ASN A 108 13.54 -23.72 -11.59
CA ASN A 108 12.80 -22.77 -12.42
C ASN A 108 12.55 -21.50 -11.59
N ILE A 109 13.56 -20.63 -11.50
CA ILE A 109 13.40 -19.27 -11.01
C ILE A 109 12.54 -18.55 -12.05
N SER A 110 11.25 -18.37 -11.75
CA SER A 110 10.36 -17.52 -12.55
C SER A 110 11.04 -16.18 -12.79
N ARG A 111 11.33 -15.84 -14.05
CA ARG A 111 11.93 -14.55 -14.40
C ARG A 111 11.02 -13.44 -13.86
N PRO A 112 11.57 -12.39 -13.21
CA PRO A 112 10.76 -11.27 -12.75
C PRO A 112 10.00 -10.65 -13.93
N SER A 113 8.77 -10.20 -13.68
CA SER A 113 7.95 -9.56 -14.72
C SER A 113 8.73 -8.39 -15.34
N PHE A 114 8.51 -8.11 -16.62
CA PHE A 114 9.13 -6.95 -17.26
C PHE A 114 8.83 -5.66 -16.48
N ILE A 115 7.61 -5.52 -15.96
CA ILE A 115 7.20 -4.38 -15.14
C ILE A 115 7.95 -4.34 -13.81
N ASP A 116 8.22 -5.48 -13.20
CA ASP A 116 9.02 -5.54 -11.96
C ASP A 116 10.47 -5.07 -12.21
N LEU A 117 11.04 -5.39 -13.38
CA LEU A 117 12.36 -4.90 -13.78
C LEU A 117 12.34 -3.38 -14.00
N VAL A 118 11.30 -2.84 -14.64
CA VAL A 118 11.13 -1.39 -14.82
C VAL A 118 11.03 -0.69 -13.46
N ILE A 119 10.16 -1.18 -12.57
CA ILE A 119 10.01 -0.67 -11.19
C ILE A 119 11.34 -0.75 -10.44
N HIS A 120 12.04 -1.89 -10.53
CA HIS A 120 13.32 -2.07 -9.86
C HIS A 120 14.34 -1.03 -10.32
N THR A 121 14.42 -0.78 -11.63
CA THR A 121 15.35 0.18 -12.25
C THR A 121 15.02 1.62 -11.82
N ILE A 122 13.74 2.01 -11.85
CA ILE A 122 13.34 3.35 -11.41
C ILE A 122 13.65 3.52 -9.92
N ALA A 123 13.27 2.54 -9.09
CA ALA A 123 13.45 2.62 -7.65
C ALA A 123 14.93 2.61 -7.24
N SER A 124 15.81 1.90 -7.97
CA SER A 124 17.25 1.85 -7.66
C SER A 124 17.98 3.16 -7.95
N CYS A 125 17.37 4.08 -8.70
CA CYS A 125 17.91 5.43 -8.96
C CYS A 125 17.86 6.35 -7.74
N HIS A 126 17.02 6.05 -6.74
CA HIS A 126 16.94 6.83 -5.51
C HIS A 126 17.81 6.20 -4.40
N SER A 127 18.58 7.05 -3.72
CA SER A 127 19.37 6.76 -2.52
C SER A 127 19.37 8.00 -1.62
N GLU A 128 19.87 7.88 -0.39
CA GLU A 128 19.98 9.02 0.56
C GLU A 128 20.82 10.19 0.00
N THR A 129 21.74 9.90 -0.91
CA THR A 129 22.64 10.87 -1.54
C THR A 129 22.23 11.24 -2.97
N ALA A 130 21.07 10.75 -3.44
CA ALA A 130 20.64 11.01 -4.81
C ALA A 130 20.32 12.51 -5.01
N PRO A 131 20.74 13.11 -6.14
CA PRO A 131 20.40 14.50 -6.44
C PRO A 131 18.89 14.72 -6.48
N GLU A 132 18.44 15.88 -5.99
CA GLU A 132 17.01 16.20 -5.90
C GLU A 132 16.29 16.14 -7.27
N ALA A 133 16.98 16.53 -8.35
CA ALA A 133 16.44 16.43 -9.70
C ALA A 133 16.18 14.97 -10.13
N VAL A 134 16.99 14.02 -9.69
CA VAL A 134 16.82 12.58 -9.95
C VAL A 134 15.66 12.05 -9.11
N SER A 135 15.61 12.39 -7.82
CA SER A 135 14.53 12.00 -6.91
C SER A 135 13.16 12.46 -7.41
N LEU A 136 13.06 13.67 -7.97
CA LEU A 136 11.82 14.16 -8.59
C LEU A 136 11.38 13.30 -9.78
N GLN A 137 12.32 12.87 -10.62
CA GLN A 137 12.02 12.00 -11.76
C GLN A 137 11.63 10.59 -11.34
N VAL A 138 12.22 10.06 -10.27
CA VAL A 138 11.80 8.79 -9.66
C VAL A 138 10.34 8.87 -9.22
N VAL A 139 9.94 9.93 -8.50
CA VAL A 139 8.54 10.14 -8.08
C VAL A 139 7.60 10.18 -9.28
N LYS A 140 7.92 10.98 -10.30
CA LYS A 140 7.08 11.12 -11.51
C LYS A 140 6.94 9.80 -12.27
N ALA A 141 8.03 9.07 -12.48
CA ALA A 141 8.01 7.81 -13.22
C ALA A 141 7.23 6.73 -12.47
N LEU A 142 7.43 6.61 -11.15
CA LEU A 142 6.69 5.65 -10.33
C LEU A 142 5.19 5.97 -10.24
N LEU A 143 4.84 7.25 -10.09
CA LEU A 143 3.45 7.70 -10.09
C LEU A 143 2.77 7.37 -11.43
N SER A 144 3.41 7.71 -12.55
CA SER A 144 2.88 7.41 -13.90
C SER A 144 2.70 5.91 -14.11
N LEU A 145 3.58 5.08 -13.55
CA LEU A 145 3.53 3.63 -13.68
C LEU A 145 2.33 3.03 -12.95
N VAL A 146 2.07 3.47 -11.72
CA VAL A 146 0.95 2.96 -10.91
C VAL A 146 -0.40 3.45 -11.42
N LEU A 147 -0.47 4.70 -11.90
CA LEU A 147 -1.71 5.31 -12.41
C LEU A 147 -2.03 4.90 -13.86
N SER A 148 -1.16 4.11 -14.50
CA SER A 148 -1.36 3.69 -15.88
C SER A 148 -2.63 2.82 -16.02
N PRO A 149 -3.52 3.09 -16.98
CA PRO A 149 -4.72 2.28 -17.20
C PRO A 149 -4.41 0.90 -17.80
N THR A 150 -3.21 0.73 -18.38
CA THR A 150 -2.80 -0.48 -19.09
C THR A 150 -1.85 -1.37 -18.30
N ILE A 151 -1.15 -0.81 -17.30
CA ILE A 151 -0.16 -1.54 -16.51
C ILE A 151 -0.73 -1.81 -15.12
N TYR A 152 -0.71 -3.07 -14.72
CA TYR A 152 -1.19 -3.47 -13.41
C TYR A 152 -0.03 -3.92 -12.52
N VAL A 153 0.30 -3.09 -11.54
CA VAL A 153 1.28 -3.41 -10.50
C VAL A 153 0.58 -4.01 -9.30
N HIS A 154 1.11 -5.12 -8.79
CA HIS A 154 0.51 -5.86 -7.69
C HIS A 154 1.54 -6.21 -6.61
N ARG A 155 1.07 -6.46 -5.38
CA ARG A 155 1.79 -7.08 -4.26
C ARG A 155 3.13 -6.41 -3.94
N SER A 156 4.23 -7.18 -3.93
CA SER A 156 5.56 -6.73 -3.49
C SER A 156 6.09 -5.57 -4.33
N SER A 157 5.84 -5.57 -5.64
CA SER A 157 6.24 -4.49 -6.54
C SER A 157 5.48 -3.20 -6.25
N LEU A 158 4.18 -3.30 -5.95
CA LEU A 158 3.37 -2.14 -5.55
C LEU A 158 3.86 -1.55 -4.23
N LEU A 159 4.12 -2.40 -3.22
CA LEU A 159 4.67 -1.96 -1.94
C LEU A 159 6.06 -1.33 -2.09
N LYS A 160 6.89 -1.85 -3.00
CA LYS A 160 8.19 -1.25 -3.33
C LYS A 160 8.03 0.16 -3.91
N VAL A 161 7.05 0.38 -4.78
CA VAL A 161 6.73 1.72 -5.31
C VAL A 161 6.33 2.66 -4.18
N VAL A 162 5.31 2.30 -3.40
CA VAL A 162 4.82 3.12 -2.27
C VAL A 162 5.96 3.47 -1.33
N ARG A 163 6.77 2.49 -0.94
CA ARG A 163 7.93 2.70 -0.07
C ARG A 163 8.98 3.63 -0.67
N THR A 164 9.26 3.51 -1.97
CA THR A 164 10.27 4.35 -2.63
C THR A 164 9.82 5.81 -2.64
N VAL A 165 8.56 6.08 -3.02
CA VAL A 165 8.01 7.45 -3.01
C VAL A 165 7.93 8.00 -1.58
N TYR A 166 7.58 7.16 -0.61
CA TYR A 166 7.60 7.50 0.81
C TYR A 166 9.00 7.89 1.31
N ASN A 167 10.01 7.14 0.91
CA ASN A 167 11.41 7.45 1.24
C ASN A 167 11.85 8.78 0.60
N VAL A 168 11.44 9.09 -0.63
CA VAL A 168 11.73 10.41 -1.24
C VAL A 168 11.13 11.53 -0.40
N PHE A 169 9.87 11.41 0.04
CA PHE A 169 9.25 12.40 0.92
C PHE A 169 10.01 12.58 2.25
N LEU A 170 10.51 11.48 2.81
CA LEU A 170 11.19 11.52 4.10
C LEU A 170 12.62 12.03 4.02
N LEU A 171 13.37 11.63 3.00
CA LEU A 171 14.82 11.85 2.91
C LEU A 171 15.18 13.11 2.12
N SER A 172 14.30 13.58 1.24
CA SER A 172 14.55 14.79 0.45
C SER A 172 14.63 16.03 1.35
N THR A 173 15.57 16.91 1.05
CA THR A 173 15.73 18.22 1.69
C THR A 173 14.99 19.32 0.93
N ASP A 174 14.62 19.07 -0.32
CA ASP A 174 13.90 20.01 -1.17
C ASP A 174 12.38 19.98 -0.89
N PRO A 175 11.76 21.09 -0.43
CA PRO A 175 10.33 21.15 -0.18
C PRO A 175 9.47 20.87 -1.43
N VAL A 176 9.98 21.13 -2.64
CA VAL A 176 9.27 20.81 -3.90
C VAL A 176 9.15 19.29 -4.05
N ASN A 177 10.24 18.57 -3.82
CA ASN A 177 10.25 17.10 -3.88
C ASN A 177 9.42 16.47 -2.76
N GLN A 178 9.47 17.00 -1.55
CA GLN A 178 8.61 16.55 -0.46
C GLN A 178 7.13 16.71 -0.83
N THR A 179 6.73 17.88 -1.34
CA THR A 179 5.33 18.16 -1.74
C THR A 179 4.90 17.26 -2.90
N ALA A 180 5.77 17.08 -3.90
CA ALA A 180 5.51 16.20 -5.03
C ALA A 180 5.35 14.73 -4.61
N ALA A 181 6.23 14.23 -3.73
CA ALA A 181 6.17 12.87 -3.22
C ALA A 181 4.93 12.64 -2.34
N GLN A 182 4.57 13.61 -1.48
CA GLN A 182 3.35 13.54 -0.69
C GLN A 182 2.10 13.48 -1.59
N GLY A 183 2.01 14.37 -2.59
CA GLY A 183 0.90 14.34 -3.55
C GLY A 183 0.84 13.04 -4.37
N ALA A 184 2.00 12.51 -4.76
CA ALA A 184 2.10 11.23 -5.46
C ALA A 184 1.62 10.06 -4.60
N LEU A 185 1.97 10.01 -3.31
CA LEU A 185 1.48 8.98 -2.39
C LEU A 185 -0.03 9.02 -2.23
N THR A 186 -0.61 10.22 -2.05
CA THR A 186 -2.06 10.38 -1.97
C THR A 186 -2.74 9.86 -3.24
N GLN A 187 -2.22 10.21 -4.42
CA GLN A 187 -2.76 9.73 -5.70
C GLN A 187 -2.62 8.22 -5.88
N ILE A 188 -1.46 7.65 -5.53
CA ILE A 188 -1.21 6.20 -5.59
C ILE A 188 -2.20 5.46 -4.69
N VAL A 189 -2.34 5.88 -3.43
CA VAL A 189 -3.27 5.26 -2.48
C VAL A 189 -4.70 5.37 -2.97
N HIS A 190 -5.14 6.54 -3.40
CA HIS A 190 -6.50 6.74 -3.94
C HIS A 190 -6.76 5.85 -5.17
N HIS A 191 -5.80 5.76 -6.08
CA HIS A 191 -5.91 4.94 -7.28
C HIS A 191 -6.05 3.45 -6.94
N ILE A 192 -5.25 2.93 -6.00
CA ILE A 192 -5.30 1.53 -5.56
C ILE A 192 -6.70 1.18 -5.03
N PHE A 193 -7.27 2.04 -4.17
CA PHE A 193 -8.61 1.82 -3.62
C PHE A 193 -9.72 2.00 -4.66
N THR A 194 -9.58 2.93 -5.60
CA THR A 194 -10.56 3.15 -6.68
C THR A 194 -10.60 1.99 -7.69
N ARG A 195 -9.50 1.22 -7.80
CA ARG A 195 -9.46 0.03 -8.66
C ARG A 195 -10.27 -1.14 -8.10
N CYS A 196 -10.57 -1.16 -6.81
CA CYS A 196 -11.46 -2.15 -6.21
C CYS A 196 -12.89 -1.92 -6.73
N ARG A 197 -13.39 -2.83 -7.53
CA ARG A 197 -14.78 -2.80 -8.02
C ARG A 197 -15.69 -3.31 -6.91
N LEU A 198 -16.65 -2.48 -6.53
CA LEU A 198 -17.74 -2.87 -5.65
C LEU A 198 -18.75 -3.67 -6.49
N THR A 199 -18.72 -4.99 -6.39
CA THR A 199 -19.83 -5.80 -6.88
C THR A 199 -21.02 -5.51 -5.96
N ARG A 200 -21.99 -4.73 -6.44
CA ARG A 200 -23.27 -4.61 -5.76
C ARG A 200 -23.93 -5.98 -5.84
N LEU A 201 -24.12 -6.63 -4.69
CA LEU A 201 -24.93 -7.84 -4.60
C LEU A 201 -26.36 -7.43 -4.97
N ASN A 202 -26.73 -7.59 -6.24
CA ASN A 202 -28.06 -7.24 -6.73
C ASN A 202 -29.13 -8.25 -6.26
N ASN A 203 -28.71 -9.41 -5.71
CA ASN A 203 -29.60 -10.41 -5.12
C ASN A 203 -29.19 -10.75 -3.67
N PRO A 204 -30.13 -10.75 -2.71
CA PRO A 204 -29.87 -11.16 -1.32
C PRO A 204 -29.56 -12.66 -1.17
N GLU A 205 -29.82 -13.50 -2.18
CA GLU A 205 -29.53 -14.94 -2.14
C GLU A 205 -28.03 -15.26 -2.34
N ASP A 206 -27.30 -14.49 -3.16
CA ASP A 206 -25.84 -14.63 -3.36
C ASP A 206 -25.01 -14.17 -2.16
N ALA A 207 -25.60 -13.33 -1.28
CA ALA A 207 -24.97 -12.91 -0.03
C ALA A 207 -24.86 -14.07 0.98
N SER A 208 -25.69 -15.11 0.84
CA SER A 208 -25.73 -16.26 1.75
C SER A 208 -24.69 -17.33 1.42
N SER A 209 -24.27 -17.45 0.16
CA SER A 209 -23.30 -18.45 -0.32
C SER A 209 -21.84 -18.01 -0.12
N HIS A 210 -21.57 -16.70 -0.02
CA HIS A 210 -20.24 -16.14 0.20
C HIS A 210 -19.99 -15.56 1.60
N ARG A 211 -20.90 -15.78 2.56
CA ARG A 211 -20.69 -15.32 3.93
C ARG A 211 -19.51 -16.10 4.53
N PRO A 212 -18.35 -15.47 4.79
CA PRO A 212 -17.25 -16.17 5.44
C PRO A 212 -17.74 -16.72 6.78
N SER A 213 -17.40 -17.98 7.06
CA SER A 213 -17.74 -18.64 8.33
C SER A 213 -17.34 -17.71 9.46
N ALA A 214 -18.30 -17.38 10.34
CA ALA A 214 -18.15 -16.49 11.49
C ALA A 214 -17.27 -17.10 12.60
N ASN A 215 -16.21 -17.82 12.24
CA ASN A 215 -15.09 -18.10 13.12
C ASN A 215 -14.25 -16.83 13.24
N SER A 216 -14.85 -15.78 13.81
CA SER A 216 -14.10 -14.71 14.45
C SER A 216 -13.22 -15.38 15.51
N ARG A 217 -11.96 -15.67 15.15
CA ARG A 217 -10.91 -15.78 16.16
C ARG A 217 -10.94 -14.47 16.91
N ARG A 218 -11.56 -14.53 18.08
CA ARG A 218 -11.67 -13.47 19.08
C ARG A 218 -10.23 -13.03 19.39
N LEU A 219 -9.73 -12.06 18.66
CA LEU A 219 -8.60 -11.27 19.11
C LEU A 219 -9.17 -10.31 20.13
N LEU A 220 -9.38 -10.83 21.34
CA LEU A 220 -9.50 -10.03 22.55
C LEU A 220 -8.21 -9.22 22.63
N THR A 221 -8.32 -7.99 22.18
CA THR A 221 -7.32 -6.96 22.39
C THR A 221 -7.27 -6.73 23.89
N SER A 222 -6.21 -7.21 24.55
CA SER A 222 -6.01 -6.88 25.95
C SER A 222 -5.56 -5.43 26.01
N PHE A 223 -6.43 -4.56 26.55
CA PHE A 223 -6.06 -3.20 26.92
C PHE A 223 -5.40 -3.31 28.30
N LYS A 224 -4.07 -3.24 28.37
CA LYS A 224 -3.32 -3.17 29.63
C LYS A 224 -2.41 -1.96 29.59
N ASN A 225 -2.48 -1.13 30.63
CA ASN A 225 -1.63 0.06 30.83
C ASN A 225 -1.70 1.08 29.68
N GLY A 226 -2.89 1.35 29.13
CA GLY A 226 -3.06 2.34 28.05
C GLY A 226 -2.54 1.88 26.69
N ILE A 227 -2.18 0.60 26.54
CA ILE A 227 -1.65 0.02 25.32
C ILE A 227 -2.50 -1.19 24.92
N MET A 228 -3.03 -1.18 23.70
CA MET A 228 -3.52 -2.40 23.06
C MET A 228 -2.32 -3.31 22.76
N THR A 229 -2.27 -4.46 23.42
CA THR A 229 -1.32 -5.54 23.13
C THR A 229 -1.99 -6.65 22.32
N VAL A 230 -1.24 -7.13 21.33
CA VAL A 230 -1.62 -8.26 20.48
C VAL A 230 -1.30 -9.55 21.24
N LEU A 231 -2.25 -10.49 21.32
CA LEU A 231 -1.90 -11.89 21.61
C LEU A 231 -1.09 -12.42 20.42
N PRO A 232 0.05 -13.09 20.62
CA PRO A 232 1.01 -13.31 19.56
C PRO A 232 0.40 -14.16 18.44
N LEU A 233 0.19 -13.54 17.27
CA LEU A 233 0.44 -14.23 16.01
C LEU A 233 1.91 -13.98 15.73
N THR A 234 2.71 -15.03 15.92
CA THR A 234 4.13 -15.16 15.55
C THR A 234 4.73 -13.93 14.89
N GLU A 235 5.52 -13.19 15.67
CA GLU A 235 6.46 -12.20 15.17
C GLU A 235 7.31 -12.83 14.06
N SER A 236 7.18 -12.32 12.85
CA SER A 236 8.22 -12.42 11.84
C SER A 236 8.57 -11.02 11.37
N SER A 237 9.72 -10.58 11.87
CA SER A 237 10.62 -9.55 11.32
C SER A 237 10.15 -8.09 11.29
N GLY A 238 10.70 -7.31 12.22
CA GLY A 238 11.12 -5.95 11.92
C GLY A 238 12.22 -5.96 10.85
N PHE A 239 12.25 -4.89 10.05
CA PHE A 239 13.19 -4.59 8.95
C PHE A 239 13.37 -5.71 7.91
N LEU A 240 12.95 -5.45 6.67
CA LEU A 240 13.08 -6.36 5.52
C LEU A 240 14.42 -7.12 5.50
N PRO A 241 14.33 -8.45 5.33
CA PRO A 241 15.23 -9.10 4.38
C PRO A 241 14.49 -10.04 3.42
N SER A 242 15.17 -10.21 2.29
CA SER A 242 15.03 -11.13 1.17
C SER A 242 13.98 -12.25 1.20
N ALA A 243 13.32 -12.38 0.05
CA ALA A 243 12.50 -13.52 -0.35
C ALA A 243 13.24 -14.85 -0.22
N SER A 244 12.58 -15.84 0.38
CA SER A 244 12.84 -17.26 0.16
C SER A 244 11.51 -18.02 0.14
N ALA A 245 11.43 -18.95 -0.80
CA ALA A 245 10.24 -19.67 -1.24
C ALA A 245 9.67 -20.59 -0.17
N MET A 246 8.35 -20.77 -0.16
CA MET A 246 7.64 -21.75 0.65
C MET A 246 6.80 -22.62 -0.28
N GLU A 247 7.09 -23.93 -0.28
CA GLU A 247 6.44 -24.97 -1.08
C GLU A 247 5.02 -25.27 -0.57
N LEU A 248 4.10 -25.58 -1.49
CA LEU A 248 2.69 -25.90 -1.25
C LEU A 248 2.48 -27.43 -1.16
N PRO A 249 1.67 -27.93 -0.21
CA PRO A 249 1.06 -29.26 -0.31
C PRO A 249 -0.32 -29.18 -0.98
N GLU A 250 -0.57 -30.10 -1.93
CA GLU A 250 -1.84 -30.23 -2.66
C GLU A 250 -2.95 -30.85 -1.79
N SER A 251 -4.13 -30.22 -1.76
CA SER A 251 -5.42 -30.93 -1.59
C SER A 251 -6.63 -30.09 -2.03
N GLY A 252 -7.04 -30.30 -3.28
CA GLY A 252 -8.41 -30.62 -3.70
C GLY A 252 -9.63 -29.90 -3.10
N HIS A 253 -9.78 -28.58 -3.23
CA HIS A 253 -11.09 -27.92 -3.35
C HIS A 253 -11.02 -26.85 -4.46
N ALA A 254 -12.05 -26.80 -5.30
CA ALA A 254 -12.11 -26.04 -6.55
C ALA A 254 -11.58 -24.60 -6.44
N GLN A 255 -10.31 -24.40 -6.79
CA GLN A 255 -9.66 -23.10 -6.88
C GLN A 255 -10.11 -22.42 -8.18
N GLY A 256 -11.23 -21.70 -8.11
CA GLY A 256 -11.49 -20.63 -9.07
C GLY A 256 -10.33 -19.65 -9.01
N ALA A 257 -9.74 -19.32 -10.15
CA ALA A 257 -8.65 -18.35 -10.23
C ALA A 257 -9.07 -17.03 -9.55
N LEU A 258 -8.23 -16.50 -8.65
CA LEU A 258 -8.45 -15.19 -8.03
C LEU A 258 -8.73 -14.16 -9.13
N THR A 259 -9.83 -13.44 -9.00
CA THR A 259 -10.22 -12.44 -9.99
C THR A 259 -9.27 -11.24 -9.92
N VAL A 260 -9.25 -10.44 -10.98
CA VAL A 260 -8.52 -9.15 -10.99
C VAL A 260 -9.01 -8.23 -9.86
N ASN A 261 -10.28 -8.36 -9.46
CA ASN A 261 -10.83 -7.58 -8.36
C ASN A 261 -10.27 -8.05 -7.01
N ASP A 262 -10.19 -9.36 -6.78
CA ASP A 262 -9.63 -9.93 -5.54
C ASP A 262 -8.18 -9.50 -5.34
N MET A 263 -7.40 -9.48 -6.42
CA MET A 263 -6.02 -8.97 -6.41
C MET A 263 -5.96 -7.48 -6.05
N SER A 264 -6.89 -6.67 -6.56
CA SER A 264 -6.96 -5.24 -6.26
C SER A 264 -7.36 -4.98 -4.80
N ILE A 265 -8.30 -5.75 -4.25
CA ILE A 265 -8.68 -5.70 -2.83
C ILE A 265 -7.50 -6.12 -1.94
N GLN A 266 -6.77 -7.16 -2.34
CA GLN A 266 -5.58 -7.62 -1.63
C GLN A 266 -4.49 -6.53 -1.60
N ASP A 267 -4.27 -5.81 -2.71
CA ASP A 267 -3.33 -4.70 -2.78
C ASP A 267 -3.75 -3.53 -1.87
N ALA A 268 -5.03 -3.16 -1.88
CA ALA A 268 -5.58 -2.13 -1.01
C ALA A 268 -5.37 -2.48 0.48
N PHE A 269 -5.59 -3.76 0.84
CA PHE A 269 -5.32 -4.25 2.19
C PHE A 269 -3.84 -4.14 2.57
N LEU A 270 -2.92 -4.61 1.71
CA LEU A 270 -1.49 -4.57 2.00
C LEU A 270 -0.97 -3.13 2.18
N VAL A 271 -1.48 -2.20 1.37
CA VAL A 271 -1.12 -0.78 1.45
C VAL A 271 -1.68 -0.16 2.74
N PHE A 272 -2.95 -0.42 3.07
CA PHE A 272 -3.54 0.04 4.31
C PHE A 272 -2.78 -0.49 5.53
N GLN A 273 -2.45 -1.78 5.52
CA GLN A 273 -1.68 -2.42 6.58
C GLN A 273 -0.31 -1.76 6.75
N ALA A 274 0.40 -1.52 5.65
CA ALA A 274 1.71 -0.88 5.67
C ALA A 274 1.63 0.55 6.26
N LEU A 275 0.64 1.35 5.83
CA LEU A 275 0.42 2.70 6.35
C LEU A 275 0.13 2.69 7.86
N CYS A 276 -0.78 1.83 8.31
CA CYS A 276 -1.08 1.69 9.74
C CYS A 276 0.17 1.30 10.55
N LYS A 277 0.96 0.33 10.07
CA LYS A 277 2.21 -0.08 10.74
C LYS A 277 3.22 1.08 10.84
N SER A 278 3.37 1.88 9.79
CA SER A 278 4.25 3.06 9.80
C SER A 278 3.84 4.11 10.84
N THR A 279 2.55 4.19 11.21
CA THR A 279 2.11 5.08 12.31
C THR A 279 2.54 4.59 13.69
N MET A 280 2.85 3.31 13.85
CA MET A 280 3.12 2.67 15.15
C MET A 280 4.60 2.64 15.53
N GLU A 281 5.50 3.06 14.63
CA GLU A 281 6.93 3.13 14.94
C GLU A 281 7.18 4.11 16.12
N PRO A 282 7.96 3.69 17.14
CA PRO A 282 8.22 4.51 18.31
C PRO A 282 8.99 5.77 17.91
N VAL A 283 8.52 6.93 18.38
CA VAL A 283 9.23 8.19 18.19
C VAL A 283 10.21 8.32 19.36
N ASN A 284 11.51 8.35 19.07
CA ASN A 284 12.54 8.51 20.11
C ASN A 284 12.22 9.75 20.98
N ASN A 285 12.16 9.55 22.29
CA ASN A 285 11.67 10.53 23.27
C ASN A 285 12.32 11.91 23.17
N GLU A 286 13.60 12.00 22.77
CA GLU A 286 14.34 13.27 22.70
C GLU A 286 13.96 14.16 21.50
N ARG A 287 13.38 13.58 20.43
CA ARG A 287 12.94 14.31 19.22
C ARG A 287 11.43 14.25 18.99
N CYS A 288 10.68 13.73 19.97
CA CYS A 288 9.23 13.55 19.91
C CYS A 288 8.46 14.87 19.71
N HIS A 289 9.03 15.99 20.14
CA HIS A 289 8.41 17.30 20.03
C HIS A 289 8.82 18.10 18.79
N ASP A 290 9.78 17.63 17.99
CA ASP A 290 10.18 18.31 16.76
C ASP A 290 9.30 17.86 15.59
N PRO A 291 8.37 18.71 15.11
CA PRO A 291 7.51 18.39 13.97
C PRO A 291 8.30 18.23 12.66
N LYS A 292 9.55 18.71 12.60
CA LYS A 292 10.42 18.57 11.43
C LYS A 292 11.24 17.29 11.47
N SER A 293 11.24 16.55 12.59
CA SER A 293 11.96 15.29 12.68
C SER A 293 11.43 14.27 11.67
N HIS A 294 12.34 13.45 11.13
CA HIS A 294 11.97 12.39 10.18
C HIS A 294 10.87 11.47 10.72
N SER A 295 10.96 11.10 12.01
CA SER A 295 9.99 10.22 12.66
C SER A 295 8.60 10.87 12.78
N MET A 296 8.52 12.16 13.15
CA MET A 296 7.23 12.85 13.25
C MET A 296 6.61 13.10 11.88
N ARG A 297 7.40 13.51 10.88
CA ARG A 297 6.94 13.66 9.49
C ARG A 297 6.39 12.37 8.92
N SER A 298 7.09 11.26 9.16
CA SER A 298 6.65 9.90 8.80
C SER A 298 5.30 9.57 9.44
N LYS A 299 5.20 9.74 10.76
CA LYS A 299 3.97 9.46 11.50
C LYS A 299 2.78 10.29 11.00
N LEU A 300 2.95 11.61 10.85
CA LEU A 300 1.88 12.51 10.40
C LEU A 300 1.43 12.18 8.97
N LEU A 301 2.36 11.96 8.05
CA LEU A 301 2.03 11.57 6.68
C LEU A 301 1.24 10.25 6.65
N SER A 302 1.71 9.22 7.37
CA SER A 302 1.03 7.94 7.42
C SER A 302 -0.38 8.06 8.02
N LEU A 303 -0.56 8.82 9.11
CA LEU A 303 -1.87 9.07 9.71
C LEU A 303 -2.82 9.79 8.74
N HIS A 304 -2.33 10.82 8.02
CA HIS A 304 -3.12 11.53 7.01
C HIS A 304 -3.50 10.64 5.82
N LEU A 305 -2.62 9.73 5.39
CA LEU A 305 -2.93 8.77 4.33
C LEU A 305 -4.00 7.77 4.77
N VAL A 306 -3.91 7.24 6.00
CA VAL A 306 -4.97 6.38 6.58
C VAL A 306 -6.29 7.16 6.65
N LEU A 307 -6.27 8.39 7.14
CA LEU A 307 -7.44 9.25 7.20
C LEU A 307 -8.07 9.48 5.82
N THR A 308 -7.23 9.75 4.81
CA THR A 308 -7.67 9.94 3.41
C THR A 308 -8.39 8.70 2.88
N VAL A 309 -7.88 7.50 3.19
CA VAL A 309 -8.51 6.22 2.83
C VAL A 309 -9.89 6.10 3.49
N LEU A 310 -9.98 6.34 4.80
CA LEU A 310 -11.26 6.24 5.52
C LEU A 310 -12.28 7.24 4.98
N ASN A 311 -11.86 8.48 4.71
CA ASN A 311 -12.75 9.53 4.22
C ASN A 311 -13.26 9.26 2.79
N SER A 312 -12.38 8.75 1.91
CA SER A 312 -12.70 8.65 0.47
C SER A 312 -13.22 7.28 0.04
N HIS A 313 -12.95 6.23 0.82
CA HIS A 313 -13.21 4.84 0.44
C HIS A 313 -13.97 4.05 1.51
N MET A 314 -14.73 4.73 2.37
CA MET A 314 -15.57 4.09 3.40
C MET A 314 -16.50 3.02 2.80
N GLU A 315 -17.08 3.29 1.62
CA GLU A 315 -17.96 2.34 0.93
C GLU A 315 -17.29 1.00 0.65
N LEU A 316 -16.01 0.97 0.25
CA LEU A 316 -15.27 -0.27 0.06
C LEU A 316 -15.04 -0.99 1.38
N ILE A 317 -14.67 -0.23 2.41
CA ILE A 317 -14.28 -0.79 3.71
C ILE A 317 -15.45 -1.55 4.34
N VAL A 318 -16.65 -0.97 4.34
CA VAL A 318 -17.83 -1.56 4.97
C VAL A 318 -18.61 -2.51 4.06
N ASN A 319 -18.22 -2.66 2.79
CA ASN A 319 -18.95 -3.51 1.86
C ASN A 319 -18.74 -5.00 2.21
N PRO A 320 -19.80 -5.77 2.50
CA PRO A 320 -19.68 -7.20 2.82
C PRO A 320 -19.15 -8.05 1.65
N ALA A 321 -19.24 -7.56 0.42
CA ALA A 321 -18.71 -8.22 -0.77
C ALA A 321 -17.19 -8.00 -0.97
N ALA A 322 -16.57 -7.08 -0.22
CA ALA A 322 -15.13 -6.91 -0.25
C ALA A 322 -14.46 -8.00 0.61
N ILE A 323 -14.06 -9.10 -0.03
CA ILE A 323 -13.50 -10.28 0.64
C ILE A 323 -12.00 -10.39 0.36
N ILE A 324 -11.24 -10.72 1.41
CA ILE A 324 -9.82 -11.07 1.32
C ILE A 324 -9.69 -12.57 1.57
N TYR A 325 -9.09 -13.26 0.61
CA TYR A 325 -8.78 -14.68 0.70
C TYR A 325 -7.39 -14.90 1.26
N SER A 326 -7.29 -15.59 2.39
CA SER A 326 -6.02 -16.02 2.95
C SER A 326 -5.49 -17.23 2.19
N ILE A 327 -4.25 -17.14 1.71
CA ILE A 327 -3.58 -18.23 0.98
C ILE A 327 -3.16 -19.34 1.97
N SER A 328 -2.87 -19.00 3.23
CA SER A 328 -2.35 -19.94 4.23
C SER A 328 -3.43 -20.64 5.06
N SER A 329 -4.54 -19.95 5.34
CA SER A 329 -5.62 -20.49 6.17
C SER A 329 -6.84 -20.94 5.38
N HIS A 330 -6.90 -20.68 4.06
CA HIS A 330 -8.09 -20.87 3.22
C HIS A 330 -9.36 -20.19 3.77
N GLU A 331 -9.22 -19.27 4.73
CA GLU A 331 -10.32 -18.50 5.30
C GLU A 331 -10.53 -17.23 4.46
N ALA A 332 -11.80 -16.97 4.14
CA ALA A 332 -12.26 -15.70 3.62
C ALA A 332 -12.57 -14.77 4.81
N THR A 333 -12.18 -13.50 4.72
CA THR A 333 -12.53 -12.47 5.72
C THR A 333 -13.02 -11.23 5.00
N THR A 334 -13.96 -10.48 5.58
CA THR A 334 -14.35 -9.20 4.98
C THR A 334 -13.22 -8.18 5.14
N PHE A 335 -13.17 -7.18 4.25
CA PHE A 335 -12.12 -6.17 4.26
C PHE A 335 -12.06 -5.46 5.63
N ILE A 336 -13.20 -5.06 6.19
CA ILE A 336 -13.27 -4.45 7.52
C ILE A 336 -12.71 -5.35 8.63
N GLN A 337 -13.03 -6.65 8.61
CA GLN A 337 -12.50 -7.61 9.60
C GLN A 337 -10.99 -7.79 9.46
N ALA A 338 -10.45 -7.74 8.25
CA ALA A 338 -9.01 -7.85 8.04
C ALA A 338 -8.25 -6.60 8.51
N ILE A 339 -8.84 -5.41 8.37
CA ILE A 339 -8.17 -4.14 8.71
C ILE A 339 -8.39 -3.69 10.16
N ASN A 340 -9.43 -4.18 10.86
CA ASN A 340 -9.86 -3.66 12.15
C ASN A 340 -8.73 -3.61 13.18
N GLN A 341 -7.92 -4.67 13.29
CA GLN A 341 -6.82 -4.76 14.22
C GLN A 341 -5.77 -3.68 13.94
N TYR A 342 -5.42 -3.47 12.67
CA TYR A 342 -4.44 -2.46 12.28
C TYR A 342 -4.97 -1.04 12.52
N LEU A 343 -6.26 -0.80 12.24
CA LEU A 343 -6.91 0.48 12.45
C LEU A 343 -7.03 0.83 13.95
N CYS A 344 -7.48 -0.12 14.77
CA CYS A 344 -7.61 0.09 16.22
C CYS A 344 -6.25 0.32 16.88
N LEU A 345 -5.21 -0.45 16.50
CA LEU A 345 -3.84 -0.22 16.98
C LEU A 345 -3.28 1.13 16.52
N CYS A 346 -3.58 1.53 15.28
CA CYS A 346 -3.17 2.83 14.74
C CYS A 346 -3.76 3.96 15.58
N LEU A 347 -5.05 3.86 15.91
CA LEU A 347 -5.70 4.83 16.75
C LEU A 347 -5.18 4.80 18.19
N SER A 348 -5.14 3.64 18.84
CA SER A 348 -4.82 3.53 20.26
C SER A 348 -3.41 4.04 20.59
N ARG A 349 -2.45 3.82 19.68
CA ARG A 349 -1.05 4.25 19.86
C ARG A 349 -0.86 5.76 19.68
N ASN A 350 -1.77 6.43 18.98
CA ASN A 350 -1.62 7.84 18.60
C ASN A 350 -2.64 8.76 19.30
N ALA A 351 -3.78 8.24 19.76
CA ALA A 351 -4.85 9.00 20.42
C ALA A 351 -4.46 9.55 21.80
N VAL A 352 -3.40 9.05 22.42
CA VAL A 352 -2.84 9.57 23.68
C VAL A 352 -1.59 10.43 23.47
N SER A 353 -1.29 10.81 22.23
CA SER A 353 -0.10 11.59 21.92
C SER A 353 -0.15 12.97 22.58
N PRO A 354 0.96 13.42 23.20
CA PRO A 354 1.08 14.79 23.70
C PRO A 354 1.24 15.83 22.58
N VAL A 355 1.50 15.38 21.35
CA VAL A 355 1.68 16.27 20.19
C VAL A 355 0.30 16.62 19.60
N PRO A 356 -0.12 17.88 19.62
CA PRO A 356 -1.48 18.27 19.24
C PRO A 356 -1.87 17.87 17.80
N GLN A 357 -0.92 17.90 16.87
CA GLN A 357 -1.16 17.52 15.47
C GLN A 357 -1.50 16.03 15.34
N VAL A 358 -0.75 15.15 16.03
CA VAL A 358 -1.01 13.71 16.04
C VAL A 358 -2.34 13.41 16.74
N PHE A 359 -2.59 14.08 17.86
CA PHE A 359 -3.83 13.95 18.62
C PHE A 359 -5.06 14.34 17.79
N ALA A 360 -5.02 15.50 17.11
CA ALA A 360 -6.12 15.98 16.29
C ALA A 360 -6.50 15.00 15.18
N VAL A 361 -5.51 14.47 14.45
CA VAL A 361 -5.74 13.46 13.41
C VAL A 361 -6.27 12.17 13.99
N SER A 362 -5.82 11.78 15.18
CA SER A 362 -6.33 10.58 15.86
C SER A 362 -7.79 10.71 16.23
N VAL A 363 -8.21 11.88 16.73
CA VAL A 363 -9.63 12.17 17.00
C VAL A 363 -10.45 12.16 15.70
N GLU A 364 -9.89 12.66 14.59
CA GLU A 364 -10.54 12.62 13.28
C GLU A 364 -10.64 11.20 12.69
N LEU A 365 -9.62 10.35 12.90
CA LEU A 365 -9.71 8.92 12.58
C LEU A 365 -10.83 8.25 13.38
N PHE A 366 -10.92 8.54 14.68
CA PHE A 366 -11.99 8.01 15.52
C PHE A 366 -13.37 8.47 15.06
N TRP A 367 -13.52 9.73 14.62
CA TRP A 367 -14.74 10.22 13.99
C TRP A 367 -15.19 9.34 12.82
N HIS A 368 -14.27 8.97 11.91
CA HIS A 368 -14.60 8.13 10.76
C HIS A 368 -14.96 6.69 11.17
N ILE A 369 -14.28 6.14 12.16
CA ILE A 369 -14.63 4.82 12.73
C ILE A 369 -16.04 4.87 13.32
N LEU A 370 -16.32 5.86 14.17
CA LEU A 370 -17.61 6.00 14.86
C LEU A 370 -18.76 6.29 13.89
N SER A 371 -18.54 7.10 12.85
CA SER A 371 -19.59 7.45 11.89
C SER A 371 -19.85 6.37 10.84
N GLY A 372 -18.79 5.74 10.32
CA GLY A 372 -18.87 4.83 9.19
C GLY A 372 -18.89 3.34 9.55
N MET A 373 -18.27 2.93 10.66
CA MET A 373 -18.01 1.51 10.98
C MET A 373 -18.76 0.99 12.21
N ARG A 374 -19.71 1.78 12.73
CA ARG A 374 -20.43 1.50 14.00
C ARG A 374 -21.17 0.16 14.06
N THR A 375 -21.68 -0.34 12.94
CA THR A 375 -22.37 -1.63 12.89
C THR A 375 -21.39 -2.80 12.97
N GLU A 376 -20.21 -2.64 12.36
CA GLU A 376 -19.22 -3.70 12.20
C GLU A 376 -18.24 -3.77 13.38
N LEU A 377 -17.94 -2.64 14.03
CA LEU A 377 -16.90 -2.51 15.07
C LEU A 377 -17.46 -2.13 16.45
N LYS A 378 -18.62 -2.68 16.84
CA LYS A 378 -19.26 -2.33 18.12
C LYS A 378 -18.32 -2.54 19.32
N LYS A 379 -17.71 -3.72 19.44
CA LYS A 379 -16.86 -4.04 20.61
C LYS A 379 -15.63 -3.15 20.67
N GLU A 380 -15.00 -2.91 19.54
CA GLU A 380 -13.80 -2.09 19.40
C GLU A 380 -14.10 -0.61 19.70
N ILE A 381 -15.19 -0.06 19.17
CA ILE A 381 -15.61 1.32 19.46
C ILE A 381 -15.89 1.49 20.95
N LYS A 382 -16.55 0.53 21.59
CA LYS A 382 -16.79 0.56 23.04
C LYS A 382 -15.47 0.66 23.81
N VAL A 383 -14.52 -0.22 23.51
CA VAL A 383 -13.19 -0.22 24.16
C VAL A 383 -12.47 1.11 23.93
N LEU A 384 -12.47 1.64 22.70
CA LEU A 384 -11.85 2.93 22.40
C LEU A 384 -12.49 4.10 23.18
N LEU A 385 -13.81 4.11 23.32
CA LEU A 385 -14.52 5.13 24.10
C LEU A 385 -14.16 5.05 25.58
N HIS A 386 -14.33 3.88 26.20
CA HIS A 386 -14.13 3.68 27.65
C HIS A 386 -12.67 3.77 28.07
N GLU A 387 -11.73 3.27 27.28
CA GLU A 387 -10.32 3.18 27.68
C GLU A 387 -9.48 4.37 27.24
N ILE A 388 -9.95 5.18 26.28
CA ILE A 388 -9.18 6.29 25.72
C ILE A 388 -9.94 7.60 25.82
N PHE A 389 -11.05 7.75 25.11
CA PHE A 389 -11.66 9.07 24.91
C PHE A 389 -12.39 9.59 26.15
N ILE A 390 -13.13 8.75 26.86
CA ILE A 390 -13.76 9.12 28.14
C ILE A 390 -12.69 9.46 29.19
N PRO A 391 -11.64 8.63 29.41
CA PRO A 391 -10.54 8.99 30.31
C PRO A 391 -9.87 10.32 29.96
N ILE A 392 -9.67 10.64 28.68
CA ILE A 392 -9.13 11.95 28.28
C ILE A 392 -10.04 13.10 28.74
N LEU A 393 -11.36 12.94 28.66
CA LEU A 393 -12.33 13.95 29.08
C LEU A 393 -12.38 14.10 30.61
N GLU A 394 -12.29 12.99 31.35
CA GLU A 394 -12.41 12.97 32.82
C GLU A 394 -11.12 13.35 33.52
N MET A 395 -9.97 12.85 33.06
CA MET A 395 -8.69 13.03 33.74
C MET A 395 -8.31 14.50 33.91
N GLN A 396 -7.83 14.86 35.11
CA GLN A 396 -7.36 16.20 35.40
C GLN A 396 -6.06 16.55 34.66
N MET A 397 -5.23 15.54 34.34
CA MET A 397 -3.95 15.72 33.64
C MET A 397 -4.10 15.99 32.14
N SER A 398 -5.29 15.76 31.56
CA SER A 398 -5.55 16.04 30.15
C SER A 398 -5.68 17.53 29.90
N THR A 399 -5.04 18.03 28.84
CA THR A 399 -5.08 19.46 28.51
C THR A 399 -6.48 19.90 28.07
N LEU A 400 -6.85 21.17 28.36
CA LEU A 400 -8.11 21.74 27.89
C LEU A 400 -8.27 21.67 26.36
N LYS A 401 -7.16 21.78 25.63
CA LYS A 401 -7.15 21.64 24.15
C LYS A 401 -7.54 20.22 23.72
N GLN A 402 -6.99 19.18 24.35
CA GLN A 402 -7.36 17.80 24.05
C GLN A 402 -8.84 17.55 24.32
N LYS A 403 -9.33 18.00 25.49
CA LYS A 403 -10.75 17.89 25.85
C LYS A 403 -11.65 18.61 24.83
N ALA A 404 -11.30 19.83 24.45
CA ALA A 404 -12.06 20.61 23.48
C ALA A 404 -12.15 19.93 22.10
N VAL A 405 -11.06 19.33 21.61
CA VAL A 405 -11.05 18.64 20.31
C VAL A 405 -11.95 17.38 20.34
N VAL A 406 -11.92 16.60 21.42
CA VAL A 406 -12.81 15.43 21.58
C VAL A 406 -14.27 15.87 21.69
N LEU A 407 -14.58 16.88 22.50
CA LEU A 407 -15.94 17.42 22.64
C LEU A 407 -16.48 18.00 21.33
N ALA A 408 -15.64 18.69 20.55
CA ALA A 408 -16.03 19.20 19.24
C ALA A 408 -16.40 18.08 18.27
N MET A 409 -15.63 16.98 18.28
CA MET A 409 -15.91 15.79 17.48
C MET A 409 -17.23 15.13 17.92
N LEU A 410 -17.44 14.93 19.22
CA LEU A 410 -18.69 14.36 19.76
C LEU A 410 -19.91 15.26 19.48
N SER A 411 -19.76 16.58 19.64
CA SER A 411 -20.79 17.55 19.30
C SER A 411 -21.20 17.45 17.83
N LYS A 412 -20.22 17.37 16.92
CA LYS A 412 -20.47 17.12 15.49
C LYS A 412 -21.20 15.80 15.25
N PHE A 413 -20.99 14.79 16.11
CA PHE A 413 -21.57 13.45 15.94
C PHE A 413 -23.04 13.46 16.33
N PHE A 414 -23.32 14.04 17.49
CA PHE A 414 -24.66 14.13 18.07
C PHE A 414 -25.60 15.12 17.37
N GLN A 415 -25.09 15.95 16.47
CA GLN A 415 -25.94 16.72 15.54
C GLN A 415 -26.83 15.81 14.66
N ARG A 416 -26.53 14.51 14.57
CA ARG A 416 -27.39 13.51 13.91
C ARG A 416 -28.19 12.73 14.96
N PRO A 417 -29.52 12.94 15.08
CA PRO A 417 -30.33 12.29 16.11
C PRO A 417 -30.28 10.75 16.05
N GLN A 418 -30.22 10.18 14.84
CA GLN A 418 -30.09 8.74 14.64
C GLN A 418 -28.80 8.17 15.23
N ALA A 419 -27.69 8.91 15.10
CA ALA A 419 -26.40 8.49 15.63
C ALA A 419 -26.41 8.42 17.16
N LEU A 420 -27.10 9.35 17.82
CA LEU A 420 -27.26 9.36 19.28
C LEU A 420 -28.08 8.16 19.77
N VAL A 421 -29.23 7.90 19.13
CA VAL A 421 -30.08 6.75 19.47
C VAL A 421 -29.33 5.44 19.27
N GLU A 422 -28.62 5.29 18.15
CA GLU A 422 -27.82 4.11 17.89
C GLU A 422 -26.66 3.94 18.86
N MET A 423 -26.03 5.03 19.32
CA MET A 423 -25.00 4.96 20.33
C MET A 423 -25.56 4.46 21.66
N TYR A 424 -26.72 4.99 22.07
CA TYR A 424 -27.44 4.52 23.25
C TYR A 424 -27.83 3.03 23.13
N LEU A 425 -28.42 2.62 22.01
CA LEU A 425 -28.82 1.23 21.83
C LEU A 425 -27.64 0.26 21.79
N ASN A 426 -26.54 0.63 21.11
CA ASN A 426 -25.41 -0.28 20.89
C ASN A 426 -24.43 -0.38 22.06
N TYR A 427 -24.37 0.61 22.94
CA TYR A 427 -23.34 0.68 23.97
C TYR A 427 -23.89 0.80 25.40
N ASP A 428 -25.16 1.15 25.56
CA ASP A 428 -25.83 1.31 26.87
C ASP A 428 -26.94 0.28 27.12
N CYS A 429 -27.73 -0.04 26.09
CA CYS A 429 -28.91 -0.90 26.24
C CYS A 429 -28.69 -2.36 25.86
N ASP A 430 -27.51 -2.75 25.38
CA ASP A 430 -27.24 -4.13 25.03
C ASP A 430 -27.05 -4.97 26.31
N GLY A 431 -27.93 -5.94 26.55
CA GLY A 431 -27.99 -6.69 27.82
C GLY A 431 -26.75 -7.57 28.12
N GLU A 432 -25.82 -7.72 27.18
CA GLU A 432 -24.50 -8.33 27.40
C GLU A 432 -23.43 -7.32 27.89
N VAL A 433 -23.80 -6.05 28.07
CA VAL A 433 -22.91 -4.96 28.47
C VAL A 433 -22.92 -4.78 29.99
N VAL A 434 -21.82 -5.17 30.64
CA VAL A 434 -21.64 -5.01 32.10
C VAL A 434 -21.34 -3.56 32.52
N ASP A 435 -20.75 -2.75 31.61
CA ASP A 435 -20.46 -1.33 31.84
C ASP A 435 -21.07 -0.48 30.71
N SER A 436 -22.13 0.26 31.04
CA SER A 436 -22.82 1.20 30.14
C SER A 436 -21.99 2.50 29.97
N ILE A 437 -22.06 3.17 28.80
CA ILE A 437 -21.41 4.46 28.56
C ILE A 437 -22.04 5.56 29.43
N TYR A 438 -23.36 5.56 29.62
CA TYR A 438 -24.05 6.58 30.43
C TYR A 438 -24.49 6.08 31.82
N GLY A 439 -24.35 4.79 32.12
CA GLY A 439 -24.67 4.22 33.43
C GLY A 439 -23.49 4.29 34.38
N GLN A 440 -23.47 5.32 35.24
CA GLN A 440 -22.84 5.24 36.57
C GLN A 440 -23.87 4.79 37.60
#